data_AF-A0A850BYM8-F1
#
_entry.id   AF-A0A850BYM8-F1
#
_cell.length_a   1.000
_cell.length_b   1.000
_cell.length_c   1.000
_cell.angle_alpha   90.00
_cell.angle_beta   90.00
_cell.angle_gamma   90.00
#
_symmetry.space_group_name_H-M   'P 1'
#
loop_
_entity.id
_entity.type
_entity.pdbx_description
1 polymer ?
#
loop_
_entity_poly.entity_id
_entity_poly.type
_entity_poly.pdbx_seq_one_letter_code
_entity_poly.pdbx_strand_id
1 'polypeptide(L)'
;MTARQELFSPSLNRELRRLFADNPNTLILTNYPVEYVLGLENSQVFFWYADGREFERLMQNENITHLLVPSTADNIEIWNLIEKWVNEGYLTFILQDQGSSVIPYRLYAIKR
;
A
#
# COMPACT_ATOMS: atom_id res chain seq x y z
N MET A 1 -0.60 17.12 22.14
CA MET A 1 0.07 16.93 20.83
C MET A 1 -0.55 15.73 20.11
N THR A 2 -1.84 15.81 19.79
CA THR A 2 -2.66 14.61 19.49
C THR A 2 -3.23 14.57 18.06
N ALA A 3 -3.14 15.67 17.31
CA ALA A 3 -3.79 15.79 15.99
C ALA A 3 -3.14 14.96 14.87
N ARG A 4 -1.89 14.52 15.02
CA ARG A 4 -1.16 13.81 13.94
C ARG A 4 -1.44 12.31 13.90
N GLN A 5 -1.92 11.73 15.01
CA GLN A 5 -2.22 10.28 15.09
C GLN A 5 -3.60 9.93 14.54
N GLU A 6 -4.52 10.89 14.44
CA GLU A 6 -5.90 10.69 13.97
C GLU A 6 -6.05 10.72 12.43
N LEU A 7 -5.02 11.15 11.70
CA LEU A 7 -5.01 11.12 10.23
C LEU A 7 -4.75 9.71 9.66
N PHE A 8 -4.31 8.76 10.50
CA PHE A 8 -3.72 7.48 10.07
C PHE A 8 -4.37 6.31 10.80
N SER A 9 -4.95 5.36 10.05
CA SER A 9 -5.62 4.17 10.61
C SER A 9 -4.71 3.40 11.59
N PRO A 10 -5.04 3.38 12.90
CA PRO A 10 -4.23 2.65 13.88
C PRO A 10 -4.21 1.14 13.61
N SER A 11 -5.29 0.59 13.04
CA SER A 11 -5.37 -0.80 12.61
C SER A 11 -4.41 -1.09 11.46
N LEU A 12 -4.37 -0.22 10.44
CA LEU A 12 -3.48 -0.37 9.29
C LEU A 12 -2.01 -0.25 9.72
N ASN A 13 -1.68 0.74 10.54
CA ASN A 13 -0.31 0.92 11.06
C ASN A 13 0.18 -0.31 11.84
N ARG A 14 -0.71 -0.96 12.60
CA ARG A 14 -0.38 -2.18 13.34
C ARG A 14 -0.11 -3.34 12.40
N GLU A 15 -0.91 -3.50 11.35
CA GLU A 15 -0.71 -4.55 10.37
C GLU A 15 0.58 -4.33 9.57
N LEU A 16 0.85 -3.10 9.12
CA LEU A 16 2.08 -2.76 8.43
C LEU A 16 3.31 -3.10 9.28
N ARG A 17 3.31 -2.74 10.58
CA ARG A 17 4.40 -3.15 11.48
C ARG A 17 4.53 -4.66 11.59
N ARG A 18 3.42 -5.39 11.66
CA ARG A 18 3.43 -6.86 11.74
C ARG A 18 4.04 -7.49 10.49
N LEU A 19 3.62 -7.04 9.31
CA LEU A 19 4.06 -7.61 8.03
C LEU A 19 5.54 -7.34 7.75
N PHE A 20 6.04 -6.17 8.14
CA PHE A 20 7.39 -5.74 7.82
C PHE A 20 8.41 -6.05 8.93
N ALA A 21 7.97 -6.47 10.12
CA ALA A 21 8.85 -6.90 11.20
C ALA A 21 9.78 -8.05 10.78
N ASP A 22 9.27 -8.98 9.96
CA ASP A 22 10.01 -10.16 9.52
C ASP A 22 10.84 -9.93 8.24
N ASN A 23 10.65 -8.79 7.56
CA ASN A 23 11.28 -8.50 6.27
C ASN A 23 11.61 -7.00 6.10
N PRO A 24 12.69 -6.50 6.72
CA PRO A 24 13.03 -5.07 6.75
C PRO A 24 13.42 -4.48 5.38
N ASN A 25 13.77 -5.33 4.41
CA ASN A 25 14.19 -4.90 3.07
C ASN A 25 13.03 -4.77 2.07
N THR A 26 11.81 -5.00 2.51
CA THR A 26 10.64 -4.92 1.63
C THR A 26 10.15 -3.49 1.46
N LEU A 27 9.74 -3.16 0.25
CA LEU A 27 9.15 -1.87 -0.08
C LEU A 27 7.64 -2.00 -0.33
N ILE A 28 6.90 -0.99 0.13
CA ILE A 28 5.49 -0.79 -0.15
C ILE A 28 5.30 0.39 -1.10
N LEU A 29 4.59 0.16 -2.20
CA LEU A 29 4.17 1.23 -3.09
C LEU A 29 2.89 1.85 -2.51
N THR A 30 2.91 3.15 -2.20
CA THR A 30 1.74 3.84 -1.63
C THR A 30 1.92 5.36 -1.52
N ASN A 31 0.81 6.11 -1.51
CA ASN A 31 0.78 7.51 -1.06
C ASN A 31 0.39 7.66 0.42
N TYR A 32 0.05 6.56 1.11
CA TYR A 32 -0.11 6.56 2.56
C TYR A 32 1.24 6.85 3.21
N PRO A 33 1.34 7.71 4.23
CA PRO A 33 2.65 8.13 4.73
C PRO A 33 3.17 7.12 5.76
N VAL A 34 3.66 5.99 5.23
CA VAL A 34 4.26 4.87 5.97
C VAL A 34 5.51 5.30 6.71
N GLU A 35 6.20 6.34 6.25
CA GLU A 35 7.36 6.95 6.94
C GLU A 35 7.07 7.37 8.40
N TYR A 36 5.81 7.63 8.77
CA TYR A 36 5.42 7.96 10.16
C TYR A 36 5.09 6.72 11.00
N VAL A 37 5.14 5.53 10.42
CA VAL A 37 4.96 4.27 11.13
C VAL A 37 6.33 3.82 11.65
N LEU A 38 6.46 3.81 12.98
CA LEU A 38 7.71 3.44 13.65
C LEU A 38 8.31 2.14 13.09
N GLY A 39 9.56 2.21 12.62
CA GLY A 39 10.31 1.09 12.07
C GLY A 39 10.16 0.89 10.55
N LEU A 40 9.41 1.76 9.85
CA LEU A 40 9.16 1.70 8.40
C LEU A 40 9.62 2.95 7.65
N GLU A 41 10.53 3.72 8.23
CA GLU A 41 10.98 5.03 7.73
C GLU A 41 11.56 4.95 6.30
N ASN A 42 12.09 3.79 5.90
CA ASN A 42 12.67 3.56 4.58
C ASN A 42 11.94 2.49 3.76
N SER A 43 10.76 2.06 4.19
CA SER A 43 10.01 0.97 3.54
C SER A 43 9.05 1.47 2.46
N GLN A 44 8.98 2.77 2.19
CA GLN A 44 7.99 3.34 1.28
C GLN A 44 8.59 3.73 -0.08
N VAL A 45 7.90 3.33 -1.14
CA VAL A 45 7.98 3.97 -2.47
C VAL A 45 6.72 4.82 -2.64
N PHE A 46 6.90 6.13 -2.63
CA PHE A 46 5.79 7.07 -2.70
C PHE A 46 5.15 7.10 -4.10
N PHE A 47 3.84 6.89 -4.19
CA PHE A 47 3.13 6.90 -5.48
C PHE A 47 1.64 7.22 -5.34
N TRP A 48 1.16 8.17 -6.15
CA TRP A 48 -0.20 8.71 -6.08
C TRP A 48 -1.28 7.88 -6.78
N TYR A 49 -0.92 6.86 -7.56
CA TYR A 49 -1.86 6.11 -8.40
C TYR A 49 -2.61 6.97 -9.43
N ALA A 50 -1.90 7.95 -10.01
CA ALA A 50 -2.45 8.83 -11.05
C ALA A 50 -2.03 8.41 -12.48
N ASP A 51 -0.88 7.73 -12.65
CA ASP A 51 -0.31 7.36 -13.95
C ASP A 51 -0.14 5.84 -14.07
N GLY A 52 -0.89 5.22 -15.00
CA GLY A 52 -0.84 3.77 -15.21
C GLY A 52 0.50 3.27 -15.75
N ARG A 53 1.20 4.04 -16.58
CA ARG A 53 2.51 3.64 -17.13
C ARG A 53 3.59 3.68 -16.06
N GLU A 54 3.57 4.71 -15.22
CA GLU A 54 4.48 4.77 -14.09
C GLU A 54 4.21 3.63 -13.09
N PHE A 55 2.93 3.32 -12.84
CA PHE A 55 2.54 2.19 -12.00
C PHE A 55 3.14 0.88 -12.53
N GLU A 56 2.93 0.55 -13.81
CA GLU A 56 3.49 -0.66 -14.42
C GLU A 56 5.02 -0.71 -14.33
N ARG A 57 5.70 0.43 -14.57
CA ARG A 57 7.16 0.53 -14.46
C ARG A 57 7.62 0.25 -13.02
N LEU A 58 6.95 0.80 -12.01
CA LEU A 58 7.27 0.56 -10.60
C LEU A 58 7.04 -0.90 -10.23
N MET A 59 6.06 -1.58 -10.83
CA MET A 59 5.79 -3.00 -10.58
C MET A 59 6.87 -3.94 -11.11
N GLN A 60 7.73 -3.48 -12.01
CA GLN A 60 8.95 -4.22 -12.39
C GLN A 60 10.01 -4.23 -11.27
N ASN A 61 9.94 -3.36 -10.27
CA ASN A 61 10.90 -3.32 -9.17
C ASN A 61 10.67 -4.47 -8.18
N GLU A 62 11.58 -5.43 -8.14
CA GLU A 62 11.51 -6.63 -7.29
C GLU A 62 11.52 -6.34 -5.79
N ASN A 63 12.04 -5.19 -5.37
CA ASN A 63 12.03 -4.79 -3.96
C ASN A 63 10.64 -4.36 -3.49
N ILE A 64 9.73 -4.01 -4.41
CA ILE A 64 8.34 -3.72 -4.07
C ILE A 64 7.58 -5.04 -3.96
N THR A 65 7.17 -5.35 -2.74
CA THR A 65 6.47 -6.61 -2.41
C THR A 65 5.03 -6.38 -1.94
N HIS A 66 4.66 -5.14 -1.65
CA HIS A 66 3.32 -4.79 -1.20
C HIS A 66 2.77 -3.56 -1.90
N LEU A 67 1.45 -3.51 -2.04
CA LEU A 67 0.70 -2.36 -2.52
C LEU A 67 -0.26 -1.90 -1.43
N LEU A 68 -0.26 -0.61 -1.13
CA LEU A 68 -1.28 0.00 -0.28
C LEU A 68 -1.98 1.11 -1.05
N VAL A 69 -3.16 0.76 -1.55
CA VAL A 69 -3.87 1.51 -2.57
C VAL A 69 -5.07 2.22 -1.92
N PRO A 70 -5.26 3.53 -2.13
CA PRO A 70 -6.47 4.20 -1.65
C PRO A 70 -7.68 3.66 -2.41
N SER A 71 -8.72 3.24 -1.69
CA SER A 71 -9.99 2.74 -2.25
C SER A 71 -10.72 3.77 -3.12
N THR A 72 -10.28 5.02 -3.08
CA THR A 72 -10.78 6.15 -3.87
C THR A 72 -9.85 6.52 -5.03
N ALA A 73 -8.88 5.68 -5.40
CA ALA A 73 -7.97 6.03 -6.50
C ALA A 73 -8.77 6.32 -7.78
N ASP A 74 -8.61 7.53 -8.32
CA ASP A 74 -9.41 8.05 -9.44
C ASP A 74 -9.05 7.41 -10.79
N ASN A 75 -7.93 6.69 -10.87
CA ASN A 75 -7.48 6.06 -12.10
C ASN A 75 -8.07 4.65 -12.27
N ILE A 76 -9.11 4.55 -13.11
CA ILE A 76 -9.79 3.30 -13.43
C ILE A 76 -8.88 2.25 -14.09
N GLU A 77 -7.87 2.67 -14.86
CA GLU A 77 -6.96 1.74 -15.54
C GLU A 77 -6.10 0.97 -14.53
N ILE A 78 -5.60 1.67 -13.50
CA ILE A 78 -4.85 1.06 -12.41
C ILE A 78 -5.72 0.08 -11.63
N TRP A 79 -6.98 0.42 -11.36
CA TRP A 79 -7.91 -0.49 -10.68
C TRP A 79 -8.17 -1.75 -11.49
N ASN A 80 -8.47 -1.62 -12.78
CA ASN A 80 -8.67 -2.76 -13.67
C ASN A 80 -7.43 -3.67 -13.70
N LEU A 81 -6.24 -3.09 -13.67
CA LEU A 81 -4.99 -3.84 -13.62
C LEU A 81 -4.81 -4.57 -12.28
N ILE A 82 -5.08 -3.91 -11.15
CA ILE A 82 -5.04 -4.53 -9.82
C ILE A 82 -6.04 -5.69 -9.76
N GLU A 83 -7.27 -5.50 -10.20
CA GLU A 83 -8.30 -6.55 -10.20
C GLU A 83 -7.92 -7.72 -11.10
N LYS A 84 -7.39 -7.44 -12.30
CA LYS A 84 -6.83 -8.44 -13.19
C LYS A 84 -5.74 -9.25 -12.49
N TRP A 85 -4.78 -8.60 -11.85
CA TRP A 85 -3.68 -9.27 -11.16
C TRP A 85 -4.11 -10.03 -9.91
N VAL A 86 -5.16 -9.58 -9.22
CA VAL A 86 -5.79 -10.37 -8.14
C VAL A 86 -6.40 -11.65 -8.73
N ASN A 87 -7.16 -11.55 -9.82
CA ASN A 87 -7.81 -12.69 -10.46
C ASN A 87 -6.80 -13.69 -11.07
N GLU A 88 -5.68 -13.19 -11.59
CA GLU A 88 -4.58 -13.99 -12.12
C GLU A 88 -3.67 -14.57 -11.03
N GLY A 89 -3.84 -14.14 -9.77
CA GLY A 89 -3.10 -14.64 -8.62
C GLY A 89 -1.75 -13.97 -8.36
N TYR A 90 -1.41 -12.91 -9.11
CA TYR A 90 -0.20 -12.10 -8.89
C TYR A 90 -0.33 -11.19 -7.65
N LEU A 91 -1.55 -10.84 -7.26
CA LEU A 91 -1.82 -10.09 -6.03
C LEU A 91 -2.68 -10.92 -5.08
N THR A 92 -2.34 -10.86 -3.79
CA THR A 92 -3.16 -11.41 -2.71
C THR A 92 -3.68 -10.27 -1.84
N PHE A 93 -5.01 -10.13 -1.78
CA PHE A 93 -5.63 -9.18 -0.87
C PHE A 93 -5.38 -9.58 0.59
N ILE A 94 -4.90 -8.64 1.39
CA ILE A 94 -4.62 -8.85 2.82
C ILE A 94 -5.74 -8.26 3.66
N LEU A 95 -6.00 -6.96 3.51
CA LEU A 95 -7.05 -6.27 4.25
C LEU A 95 -7.49 -4.97 3.59
N GLN A 96 -8.61 -4.44 4.07
CA GLN A 96 -9.08 -3.09 3.80
C GLN A 96 -9.30 -2.36 5.13
N ASP A 97 -8.86 -1.09 5.20
CA ASP A 97 -9.11 -0.23 6.35
C ASP A 97 -10.63 -0.08 6.57
N GLN A 98 -11.06 -0.24 7.82
CA GLN A 98 -12.46 -0.27 8.23
C GLN A 98 -13.00 1.12 8.57
N GLY A 99 -12.48 2.18 7.93
CA GLY A 99 -12.97 3.55 8.12
C GLY A 99 -12.38 4.30 9.32
N SER A 100 -11.19 3.92 9.78
CA SER A 100 -10.44 4.70 10.79
C SER A 100 -9.53 5.77 10.18
N SER A 101 -9.36 5.76 8.84
CA SER A 101 -8.77 6.85 8.07
C SER A 101 -9.84 7.64 7.32
N VAL A 102 -9.53 8.90 7.00
CA VAL A 102 -10.34 9.75 6.11
C VAL A 102 -10.48 9.15 4.70
N ILE A 103 -9.46 8.40 4.25
CA ILE A 103 -9.43 7.70 2.97
C ILE A 103 -9.26 6.20 3.26
N PRO A 104 -10.21 5.33 2.88
CA PRO A 104 -10.03 3.89 3.06
C PRO A 104 -8.90 3.38 2.15
N TYR A 105 -8.10 2.44 2.63
CA TYR A 105 -7.02 1.82 1.87
C TYR A 105 -7.19 0.31 1.79
N ARG A 106 -6.71 -0.29 0.69
CA ARG A 106 -6.60 -1.73 0.49
C ARG A 106 -5.13 -2.13 0.41
N LEU A 107 -4.77 -3.16 1.17
CA LEU A 107 -3.44 -3.73 1.23
C LEU A 107 -3.39 -5.04 0.45
N TYR A 108 -2.39 -5.17 -0.42
CA TYR A 108 -2.11 -6.36 -1.20
C TYR A 108 -0.66 -6.79 -1.04
N ALA A 109 -0.43 -8.10 -1.04
CA ALA A 109 0.90 -8.70 -1.20
C ALA A 109 1.10 -9.11 -2.67
N ILE A 110 2.29 -8.84 -3.20
CA ILE A 110 2.71 -9.24 -4.55
C ILE A 110 3.31 -10.64 -4.46
N LYS A 111 2.77 -11.57 -5.26
CA LYS A 111 3.33 -12.90 -5.45
C LYS A 111 4.30 -12.87 -6.63
N ARG A 112 5.56 -13.20 -6.36
CA ARG A 112 6.61 -13.41 -7.35
C ARG A 112 7.08 -14.86 -7.30
#